data_AF-A0A0H4X7J2-F1
#
_entry.id   AF-A0A0H4X7J2-F1
#
_cell.length_a   1.000
_cell.length_b   1.000
_cell.length_c   1.000
_cell.angle_alpha   90.00
_cell.angle_beta   90.00
_cell.angle_gamma   90.00
#
_symmetry.space_group_name_H-M   'P 1'
#
loop_
_entity.id
_entity.type
_entity.pdbx_description
1 polymer ?
#
loop_
_entity_poly.entity_id
_entity_poly.type
_entity_poly.pdbx_seq_one_letter_code
_entity_poly.pdbx_strand_id
1 'polypeptide(L)'
;MLSTGLAGPCCCLRIRINEHLLIDLVREFERPMAIREGSPSIAGAYTWLAYDEATHHPLQHVHHNDGIPVLTCGDCGFSGCWPLECRIEVREDRVVWCDFANPQRGPNSAAGEWSYVGFGPFEFERQAYEHALQALIAGS
;
A
#
# COMPACT_ATOMS: atom_id res chain seq x y z
N MET A 1 3.52 12.46 8.21
CA MET A 1 4.52 12.85 7.19
C MET A 1 4.93 11.59 6.43
N LEU A 2 4.88 11.59 5.09
CA LEU A 2 5.43 10.53 4.24
C LEU A 2 6.90 10.84 3.99
N SER A 3 7.80 9.89 4.22
CA SER A 3 9.25 10.05 3.99
C SER A 3 9.82 8.83 3.29
N THR A 4 10.71 9.04 2.32
CA THR A 4 11.28 8.00 1.45
C THR A 4 12.81 7.96 1.63
N GLY A 5 13.43 6.78 1.48
CA GLY A 5 14.89 6.60 1.56
C GLY A 5 15.37 5.77 0.36
N LEU A 6 16.42 6.24 -0.33
CA LEU A 6 16.89 5.74 -1.63
C LEU A 6 18.17 4.89 -1.52
N ALA A 7 18.20 3.72 -2.17
CA ALA A 7 19.43 3.02 -2.60
C ALA A 7 19.14 1.90 -3.65
N GLY A 8 19.67 2.03 -4.87
CA GLY A 8 19.89 0.94 -5.86
C GLY A 8 18.80 0.74 -6.95
N PRO A 9 19.15 0.16 -8.13
CA PRO A 9 18.44 0.30 -9.42
C PRO A 9 17.12 -0.48 -9.57
N CYS A 10 16.47 -0.80 -8.46
CA CYS A 10 15.03 -1.05 -8.39
C CYS A 10 14.53 -0.18 -7.25
N CYS A 11 14.09 1.04 -7.57
CA CYS A 11 13.60 1.98 -6.58
C CYS A 11 12.27 1.46 -6.02
N CYS A 12 12.36 0.68 -4.95
CA CYS A 12 11.22 0.23 -4.18
C CYS A 12 10.69 1.38 -3.31
N LEU A 13 9.43 1.78 -3.51
CA LEU A 13 8.81 2.85 -2.72
C LEU A 13 8.53 2.39 -1.29
N ARG A 14 9.30 2.93 -0.34
CA ARG A 14 9.05 2.77 1.10
C ARG A 14 8.06 3.83 1.59
N ILE A 15 6.84 3.40 1.89
CA ILE A 15 5.75 4.28 2.35
C ILE A 15 5.78 4.38 3.87
N ARG A 16 5.74 5.61 4.40
CA ARG A 16 5.61 5.91 5.83
C ARG A 16 4.34 6.69 6.12
N ILE A 17 3.59 6.30 7.13
CA ILE A 17 2.43 7.04 7.66
C ILE A 17 2.74 7.38 9.12
N ASN A 18 2.78 8.67 9.45
CA ASN A 18 3.11 9.15 10.80
C ASN A 18 4.38 8.50 11.38
N GLU A 19 5.45 8.45 10.60
CA GLU A 19 6.73 7.81 10.97
C GLU A 19 6.76 6.27 11.06
N HIS A 20 5.64 5.60 10.81
CA HIS A 20 5.58 4.14 10.75
C HIS A 20 5.61 3.66 9.31
N LEU A 21 6.37 2.61 9.04
CA LEU A 21 6.34 1.95 7.74
C LEU A 21 4.96 1.32 7.51
N LEU A 22 4.39 1.50 6.32
CA LEU A 22 3.07 0.94 5.99
C LEU A 22 3.05 -0.58 6.19
N ILE A 23 4.09 -1.32 5.78
CA ILE A 23 4.19 -2.76 5.99
C ILE A 23 4.08 -3.14 7.48
N ASP A 24 4.65 -2.35 8.38
CA ASP A 24 4.58 -2.65 9.82
C ASP A 24 3.19 -2.40 10.38
N LEU A 25 2.52 -1.32 9.94
CA LEU A 25 1.12 -1.05 10.29
C LEU A 25 0.20 -2.18 9.81
N VAL A 26 0.37 -2.61 8.56
CA VAL A 26 -0.41 -3.71 7.97
C VAL A 26 -0.13 -5.02 8.70
N ARG A 27 1.14 -5.31 9.00
CA ARG A 27 1.54 -6.51 9.77
C ARG A 27 0.86 -6.55 11.13
N GLU A 28 0.84 -5.43 11.85
CA GLU A 28 0.19 -5.35 13.15
C GLU A 28 -1.31 -5.61 13.04
N PHE A 29 -1.96 -4.99 12.04
CA PHE A 29 -3.39 -5.14 11.80
C PHE A 29 -3.78 -6.57 11.37
N GLU A 30 -3.01 -7.19 10.47
CA GLU A 30 -3.30 -8.53 9.95
C GLU A 30 -2.95 -9.66 10.93
N ARG A 31 -2.04 -9.42 11.89
CA ARG A 31 -1.59 -10.41 12.87
C ARG A 31 -2.72 -11.20 13.55
N PRO A 32 -3.78 -10.59 14.12
CA PRO A 32 -4.87 -11.36 14.72
C PRO A 32 -5.61 -12.25 13.71
N MET A 33 -5.72 -11.85 12.45
CA MET A 33 -6.33 -12.67 11.39
C MET A 33 -5.42 -13.85 11.02
N ALA A 34 -4.14 -13.58 10.81
CA ALA A 34 -3.11 -14.57 10.53
C ALA A 34 -2.95 -15.61 11.65
N ILE A 35 -3.05 -15.19 12.93
CA ILE A 35 -3.04 -16.10 14.08
C ILE A 35 -4.27 -17.02 14.07
N ARG A 36 -5.46 -16.47 13.78
CA ARG A 36 -6.72 -17.24 13.77
C ARG A 36 -6.70 -18.38 12.75
N GLU A 37 -6.03 -18.19 11.62
CA GLU A 37 -5.85 -19.21 10.59
C GLU A 37 -4.60 -20.09 10.79
N GLY A 38 -3.89 -19.94 11.91
CA GLY A 38 -2.73 -20.77 12.25
C GLY A 38 -1.44 -20.44 11.48
N SER A 39 -1.42 -19.33 10.74
CA SER A 39 -0.29 -18.91 9.90
C SER A 39 0.22 -17.52 10.27
N PRO A 40 0.76 -17.29 11.48
CA PRO A 40 1.11 -15.94 11.94
C PRO A 40 2.17 -15.22 11.09
N SER A 41 2.99 -15.97 10.33
CA SER A 41 4.08 -15.42 9.51
C SER A 41 3.61 -14.67 8.27
N ILE A 42 2.37 -14.87 7.83
CA ILE A 42 1.87 -14.22 6.61
C ILE A 42 1.31 -12.81 6.85
N ALA A 43 1.19 -12.38 8.11
CA ALA A 43 0.81 -11.02 8.43
C ALA A 43 1.87 -10.03 7.94
N GLY A 44 1.46 -9.10 7.07
CA GLY A 44 2.34 -8.15 6.42
C GLY A 44 3.40 -8.82 5.53
N ALA A 45 3.10 -9.99 4.94
CA ALA A 45 3.96 -10.67 3.98
C ALA A 45 3.91 -10.00 2.59
N TYR A 46 4.14 -8.69 2.59
CA TYR A 46 4.22 -7.86 1.41
C TYR A 46 5.66 -7.39 1.19
N THR A 47 5.93 -6.91 -0.02
CA THR A 47 7.09 -6.08 -0.31
C THR A 47 6.63 -4.73 -0.84
N TRP A 48 7.61 -3.85 -1.05
CA TRP A 48 7.39 -2.49 -1.49
C TRP A 48 6.96 -2.44 -2.96
N LEU A 49 6.19 -1.41 -3.32
CA LEU A 49 5.91 -1.11 -4.73
C LEU A 49 7.22 -0.89 -5.47
N ALA A 50 7.51 -1.77 -6.43
CA ALA A 50 8.57 -1.52 -7.39
C ALA A 50 8.09 -0.48 -8.40
N TYR A 51 8.94 0.50 -8.69
CA TYR A 51 8.77 1.45 -9.77
C TYR A 51 9.80 1.16 -10.86
N ASP A 52 9.38 1.21 -12.13
CA ASP A 52 10.29 1.36 -13.27
C ASP A 52 9.93 2.65 -14.01
N GLU A 53 10.93 3.32 -14.61
CA GLU A 53 10.71 4.59 -15.34
C GLU A 53 9.75 4.46 -16.53
N ALA A 54 9.57 3.25 -17.07
CA ALA A 54 8.68 3.00 -18.20
C ALA A 54 7.20 2.93 -17.78
N THR A 55 6.94 2.69 -16.49
CA THR A 55 5.62 2.50 -15.90
C THR A 55 5.37 3.63 -14.91
N HIS A 56 4.56 4.61 -15.30
CA HIS A 56 4.11 5.69 -14.42
C HIS A 56 3.69 5.14 -13.04
N HIS A 57 4.06 5.86 -11.98
CA HIS A 57 3.90 5.39 -10.61
C HIS A 57 2.40 5.23 -10.29
N PRO A 58 1.93 4.11 -9.73
CA PRO A 58 0.50 3.84 -9.55
C PRO A 58 -0.20 4.89 -8.68
N LEU A 59 0.50 5.48 -7.70
CA LEU A 59 -0.01 6.61 -6.89
C LEU A 59 -0.18 7.93 -7.67
N GLN A 60 0.37 8.07 -8.89
CA GLN A 60 0.13 9.23 -9.75
C GLN A 60 -1.22 9.14 -10.46
N HIS A 61 -1.66 7.92 -10.76
CA HIS A 61 -2.90 7.68 -11.46
C HIS A 61 -4.00 7.40 -10.44
N VAL A 62 -4.66 8.47 -9.99
CA VAL A 62 -5.89 8.37 -9.21
C VAL A 62 -6.99 7.88 -10.15
N HIS A 63 -7.10 6.57 -10.34
CA HIS A 63 -8.22 5.99 -11.06
C HIS A 63 -9.47 6.09 -10.18
N HIS A 64 -10.49 6.74 -10.70
CA HIS A 64 -11.81 6.74 -10.08
C HIS A 64 -12.42 5.34 -10.28
N ASN A 65 -12.42 4.51 -9.22
CA ASN A 65 -13.19 3.27 -8.98
C ASN A 65 -12.42 1.95 -8.82
N ASP A 66 -11.13 1.86 -9.16
CA ASP A 66 -10.34 0.64 -8.95
C ASP A 66 -9.40 0.77 -7.74
N GLY A 67 -9.14 -0.34 -7.04
CA GLY A 67 -8.18 -0.38 -5.94
C GLY A 67 -6.77 -0.11 -6.45
N ILE A 68 -6.07 0.84 -5.83
CA ILE A 68 -4.69 1.18 -6.18
C ILE A 68 -3.76 0.36 -5.31
N PRO A 69 -2.85 -0.46 -5.89
CA PRO A 69 -1.89 -1.21 -5.11
C PRO A 69 -0.94 -0.24 -4.40
N VAL A 70 -0.81 -0.41 -3.08
CA VAL A 70 0.11 0.33 -2.20
C VAL A 70 1.25 -0.53 -1.68
N LEU A 71 1.10 -1.86 -1.75
CA LEU A 71 2.13 -2.87 -1.50
C LEU A 71 1.95 -4.04 -2.46
N THR A 72 3.02 -4.80 -2.73
CA THR A 72 2.99 -5.97 -3.63
C THR A 72 3.29 -7.26 -2.87
N CYS A 73 3.11 -8.40 -3.55
CA CYS A 73 3.36 -9.72 -2.94
C CYS A 73 4.80 -9.84 -2.43
N GLY A 74 4.99 -10.24 -1.17
CA GLY A 74 6.30 -10.38 -0.57
C GLY A 74 7.21 -11.42 -1.24
N ASP A 75 6.62 -12.45 -1.85
CA ASP A 75 7.36 -13.56 -2.45
C ASP A 75 7.85 -13.26 -3.87
N CYS A 76 6.95 -12.74 -4.73
CA CYS A 76 7.25 -12.54 -6.15
C CYS A 76 7.37 -11.07 -6.56
N GLY A 77 7.01 -10.12 -5.70
CA GLY A 77 7.03 -8.68 -5.98
C GLY A 77 5.98 -8.20 -6.97
N PHE A 78 5.17 -9.08 -7.55
CA PHE A 78 4.17 -8.74 -8.57
C PHE A 78 2.92 -8.12 -7.94
N SER A 79 2.45 -7.01 -8.50
CA SER A 79 1.26 -6.27 -8.05
C SER A 79 -0.05 -7.01 -8.31
N GLY A 80 -0.10 -7.97 -9.26
CA GLY A 80 -1.31 -8.77 -9.51
C GLY A 80 -1.41 -10.06 -8.68
N CYS A 81 -0.41 -10.39 -7.84
CA CYS A 81 -0.38 -11.65 -7.11
C CYS A 81 -1.14 -11.56 -5.77
N TRP A 82 -0.53 -10.90 -4.77
CA TRP A 82 -1.11 -10.63 -3.45
C TRP A 82 -0.87 -9.17 -3.07
N PRO A 83 -1.49 -8.20 -3.78
CA PRO A 83 -1.32 -6.79 -3.43
C PRO A 83 -2.10 -6.45 -2.16
N LEU A 84 -1.64 -5.40 -1.48
CA LEU A 84 -2.54 -4.59 -0.66
C LEU A 84 -2.96 -3.40 -1.51
N GLU A 85 -4.26 -3.26 -1.72
CA GLU A 85 -4.87 -2.17 -2.46
C GLU A 85 -5.62 -1.24 -1.52
N CYS A 86 -5.78 0.02 -1.92
CA CYS A 86 -6.69 0.95 -1.27
C CYS A 86 -7.31 1.90 -2.30
N ARG A 87 -8.42 2.52 -1.93
CA ARG A 87 -9.01 3.63 -2.66
C ARG A 87 -8.34 4.93 -2.24
N ILE A 88 -7.94 5.75 -3.21
CA ILE A 88 -7.34 7.06 -2.97
C ILE A 88 -8.32 8.15 -3.40
N GLU A 89 -8.82 8.92 -2.43
CA GLU A 89 -9.68 10.08 -2.67
C GLU A 89 -8.85 11.36 -2.56
N VAL A 90 -8.71 12.10 -3.66
CA VAL A 90 -8.09 13.43 -3.65
C VAL A 90 -9.19 14.48 -3.48
N ARG A 91 -9.07 15.29 -2.43
CA ARG A 91 -9.96 16.42 -2.11
C ARG A 91 -9.20 17.73 -2.29
N GLU A 92 -9.83 18.87 -1.99
CA GLU A 92 -9.19 20.18 -2.16
C GLU A 92 -7.95 20.35 -1.27
N ASP A 93 -8.04 19.98 0.00
CA ASP A 93 -7.01 20.22 1.04
C ASP A 93 -6.32 18.93 1.53
N ARG A 94 -6.86 17.76 1.19
CA ARG A 94 -6.36 16.48 1.67
C ARG A 94 -6.47 15.33 0.67
N VAL A 95 -5.64 14.32 0.88
CA VAL A 95 -5.70 13.01 0.23
C VAL A 95 -6.10 11.97 1.28
N VAL A 96 -7.06 11.12 0.97
CA VAL A 96 -7.56 10.07 1.88
C VAL A 96 -7.31 8.71 1.26
N TRP A 97 -6.64 7.82 1.99
CA TRP A 97 -6.51 6.41 1.64
C TRP A 97 -7.51 5.63 2.48
N CYS A 98 -8.44 4.92 1.83
CA CYS A 98 -9.53 4.20 2.47
C CYS A 98 -9.82 2.87 1.77
N ASP A 99 -10.75 2.09 2.32
CA ASP A 99 -11.22 0.82 1.72
C ASP A 99 -10.08 -0.11 1.33
N PHE A 100 -9.16 -0.34 2.27
CA PHE A 100 -8.05 -1.26 2.07
C PHE A 100 -8.58 -2.67 1.82
N ALA A 101 -7.91 -3.41 0.94
CA ALA A 101 -8.24 -4.80 0.66
C ALA A 101 -7.04 -5.55 0.12
N ASN A 102 -7.04 -6.87 0.31
CA ASN A 102 -6.28 -7.78 -0.50
C ASN A 102 -7.27 -8.56 -1.37
N PRO A 103 -7.25 -8.41 -2.72
CA PRO A 103 -8.21 -9.07 -3.60
C PRO A 103 -8.25 -10.59 -3.47
N GLN A 104 -7.14 -11.20 -3.04
CA GLN A 104 -7.05 -12.64 -2.80
C GLN A 104 -7.63 -13.07 -1.44
N ARG A 105 -8.09 -12.12 -0.61
CA ARG A 105 -8.74 -12.33 0.69
C ARG A 105 -10.19 -11.81 0.70
N GLY A 106 -10.83 -11.74 -0.46
CA GLY A 106 -12.22 -11.31 -0.59
C GLY A 106 -13.25 -12.37 -0.18
N PRO A 107 -14.55 -12.02 -0.21
CA PRO A 107 -15.63 -12.96 0.06
C PRO A 107 -15.56 -14.17 -0.86
N ASN A 108 -15.65 -15.38 -0.28
CA ASN A 108 -15.52 -16.67 -0.97
C ASN A 108 -14.11 -17.03 -1.48
N SER A 109 -13.06 -16.32 -1.06
CA SER A 109 -11.69 -16.73 -1.37
C SER A 109 -11.36 -18.11 -0.78
N ALA A 110 -10.69 -18.96 -1.57
CA ALA A 110 -10.16 -20.24 -1.10
C ALA A 110 -9.08 -20.08 -0.02
N ALA A 111 -8.42 -18.92 0.05
CA ALA A 111 -7.47 -18.59 1.10
C ALA A 111 -8.15 -18.03 2.36
N GLY A 112 -9.47 -17.91 2.38
CA GLY A 112 -10.21 -17.28 3.48
C GLY A 112 -10.34 -15.76 3.32
N GLU A 113 -11.23 -15.19 4.13
CA GLU A 113 -11.63 -13.79 4.06
C GLU A 113 -10.98 -12.97 5.17
N TRP A 114 -10.32 -11.87 4.81
CA TRP A 114 -9.78 -10.89 5.75
C TRP A 114 -10.48 -9.55 5.57
N SER A 115 -10.98 -8.99 6.67
CA SER A 115 -11.60 -7.67 6.69
C SER A 115 -10.59 -6.63 7.12
N TYR A 116 -10.47 -5.55 6.35
CA TYR A 116 -9.63 -4.40 6.66
C TYR A 116 -10.43 -3.21 7.21
N VAL A 117 -11.68 -3.45 7.63
CA VAL A 117 -12.49 -2.44 8.32
C VAL A 117 -11.75 -1.99 9.58
N GLY A 118 -11.48 -0.69 9.67
CA GLY A 118 -10.76 -0.08 10.79
C GLY A 118 -9.24 0.00 10.61
N PHE A 119 -8.67 -0.46 9.49
CA PHE A 119 -7.24 -0.24 9.20
C PHE A 119 -6.95 1.22 8.81
N GLY A 120 -7.85 1.82 8.03
CA GLY A 120 -7.86 3.25 7.71
C GLY A 120 -9.17 3.91 8.17
N PRO A 121 -9.50 5.10 7.65
CA PRO A 121 -8.75 5.83 6.62
C PRO A 121 -7.46 6.46 7.15
N PHE A 122 -6.51 6.69 6.24
CA PHE A 122 -5.36 7.56 6.49
C PHE A 122 -5.54 8.86 5.72
N GLU A 123 -5.39 9.99 6.41
CA GLU A 123 -5.52 11.33 5.81
C GLU A 123 -4.17 12.03 5.74
N PHE A 124 -3.92 12.67 4.60
CA PHE A 124 -2.70 13.41 4.31
C PHE A 124 -3.05 14.82 3.88
N GLU A 125 -2.28 15.81 4.34
CA GLU A 125 -2.34 17.15 3.76
C GLU A 125 -1.91 17.07 2.28
N ARG A 126 -2.70 17.66 1.40
CA ARG A 126 -2.58 17.44 -0.04
C ARG A 126 -1.25 17.94 -0.61
N GLN A 127 -0.82 19.13 -0.23
CA GLN A 127 0.41 19.72 -0.76
C GLN A 127 1.63 18.88 -0.38
N ALA A 128 1.70 18.41 0.86
CA ALA A 128 2.75 17.53 1.36
C ALA A 128 2.75 16.18 0.65
N TYR A 129 1.56 15.61 0.38
CA TYR A 129 1.42 14.37 -0.38
C TYR A 129 1.93 14.53 -1.82
N GLU A 130 1.50 15.58 -2.52
CA GLU A 130 1.91 15.87 -3.89
C GLU A 130 3.42 16.17 -3.97
N HIS A 131 3.99 16.90 -3.01
CA HIS A 131 5.43 17.12 -2.91
C HIS A 131 6.22 15.82 -2.72
N ALA A 132 5.74 14.92 -1.87
CA ALA A 132 6.37 13.62 -1.67
C ALA A 132 6.32 12.77 -2.95
N LEU A 133 5.22 12.82 -3.69
CA LEU A 133 5.13 12.15 -5.00
C LEU A 133 6.07 12.78 -6.03
N GLN A 134 6.16 14.10 -6.13
CA GLN A 134 7.07 14.78 -7.06
C GLN A 134 8.54 14.44 -6.79
N ALA A 135 8.95 14.34 -5.52
CA ALA A 135 10.30 13.96 -5.15
C ALA A 135 10.67 12.53 -5.62
N LEU A 136 9.69 11.62 -5.71
CA LEU A 136 9.91 10.28 -6.26
C LEU A 136 10.18 10.30 -7.76
N ILE A 137 9.48 11.17 -8.48
CA ILE A 137 9.59 11.29 -9.95
C ILE A 137 10.89 11.97 -10.34
N ALA A 138 11.23 13.07 -9.66
CA ALA A 138 12.40 13.87 -10.00
C ALA A 138 13.73 13.25 -9.56
N GLY A 139 13.68 12.25 -8.67
CA GLY A 139 14.83 11.48 -8.19
C GLY A 139 14.98 10.10 -8.83
N SER A 140 14.17 9.80 -9.86
CA SER A 140 14.31 8.63 -10.72
C SER A 140 15.25 8.95 -11.88
#